data_AF-A1TF59-F1
#
_entry.id   AF-A1TF59-F1
#
_cell.length_a   1.000
_cell.length_b   1.000
_cell.length_c   1.000
_cell.angle_alpha   90.00
_cell.angle_beta   90.00
_cell.angle_gamma   90.00
#
_symmetry.space_group_name_H-M   'P 1'
#
loop_
_entity.id
_entity.type
_entity.pdbx_description
1 polymer ?
#
loop_
_entity_poly.entity_id
_entity_poly.type
_entity_poly.pdbx_seq_one_letter_code
_entity_poly.pdbx_strand_id
1 'polypeptide(L)'
;MDTDSDPQPPPLPASLLNPWPVIVVITCGWVIATVLAFTVAALHQWRPVTVAGLAVGALGTTIFLWQRHAVRRGHRGAQSGLT
;
A
#
# COMPACT_ATOMS: atom_id res chain seq x y z
N MET A 1 -28.56 -37.62 6.34
CA MET A 1 -28.40 -36.85 5.10
C MET A 1 -27.57 -35.65 5.50
N ASP A 2 -26.25 -35.79 5.41
CA ASP A 2 -25.30 -34.79 5.91
C ASP A 2 -25.29 -33.62 4.92
N THR A 3 -25.99 -32.54 5.28
CA THR A 3 -26.01 -31.28 4.54
C THR A 3 -25.19 -30.27 5.33
N ASP A 4 -23.89 -30.16 5.01
CA ASP A 4 -23.04 -28.96 5.16
C ASP A 4 -21.57 -29.35 5.30
N SER A 5 -20.95 -29.72 4.18
CA SER A 5 -19.49 -29.69 4.06
C SER A 5 -19.14 -28.78 2.89
N ASP A 6 -19.47 -27.50 3.05
CA ASP A 6 -19.01 -26.48 2.10
C ASP A 6 -17.48 -26.44 2.14
N PRO A 7 -16.77 -26.61 1.02
CA PRO A 7 -15.31 -26.63 1.02
C PRO A 7 -14.77 -25.30 1.56
N GLN A 8 -14.11 -25.33 2.73
CA GLN A 8 -13.46 -24.14 3.25
C GLN A 8 -12.28 -23.77 2.32
N PRO A 9 -12.27 -22.57 1.72
CA PRO A 9 -11.17 -22.15 0.89
C PRO A 9 -9.88 -22.14 1.71
N PRO A 10 -8.75 -22.59 1.15
CA PRO A 10 -7.49 -22.62 1.86
C PRO A 10 -7.13 -21.19 2.31
N PRO A 11 -6.57 -21.03 3.52
CA PRO A 11 -6.24 -19.71 4.05
C PRO A 11 -5.24 -19.02 3.10
N LEU A 12 -5.62 -17.84 2.60
CA LEU A 12 -4.74 -17.01 1.79
C LEU A 12 -3.49 -16.65 2.59
N PRO A 13 -2.29 -16.71 1.99
CA PRO A 13 -1.06 -16.40 2.69
C PRO A 13 -1.10 -14.97 3.21
N ALA A 14 -0.68 -14.77 4.46
CA ALA A 14 -0.76 -13.48 5.15
C ALA A 14 -0.06 -12.34 4.38
N SER A 15 0.92 -12.64 3.53
CA SER A 15 1.59 -11.66 2.69
C SER A 15 0.68 -11.00 1.65
N LEU A 16 -0.32 -11.73 1.11
CA LEU A 16 -1.29 -11.17 0.16
C LEU A 16 -2.36 -10.31 0.85
N LEU A 17 -2.56 -10.52 2.15
CA LEU A 17 -3.51 -9.74 2.97
C LEU A 17 -2.86 -8.46 3.51
N ASN A 18 -1.54 -8.40 3.56
CA ASN A 18 -0.81 -7.22 3.99
C ASN A 18 -0.58 -6.28 2.80
N PRO A 19 -1.02 -5.01 2.85
CA PRO A 19 -0.78 -4.05 1.76
C PRO A 19 0.68 -3.57 1.68
N TRP A 20 1.48 -3.83 2.73
CA TRP A 20 2.86 -3.34 2.86
C TRP A 20 3.82 -3.78 1.73
N PRO A 21 3.87 -5.08 1.36
CA PRO A 21 4.75 -5.54 0.29
C PRO A 21 4.49 -4.83 -1.05
N VAL A 22 3.21 -4.60 -1.38
CA VAL A 22 2.82 -3.93 -2.63
C VAL A 22 3.30 -2.48 -2.65
N ILE A 23 3.10 -1.74 -1.54
CA ILE A 23 3.58 -0.35 -1.41
C ILE A 23 5.11 -0.28 -1.58
N VAL A 24 5.84 -1.20 -0.95
CA VAL A 24 7.31 -1.25 -1.04
C VAL A 24 7.76 -1.51 -2.47
N VAL A 25 7.20 -2.54 -3.13
CA VAL A 25 7.57 -2.91 -4.51
C VAL A 25 7.32 -1.76 -5.48
N ILE A 26 6.14 -1.12 -5.41
CA ILE A 26 5.79 -0.01 -6.31
C ILE A 26 6.68 1.21 -6.04
N THR A 27 6.92 1.56 -4.77
CA THR A 27 7.79 2.67 -4.39
C THR A 27 9.22 2.44 -4.90
N CYS A 28 9.78 1.26 -4.69
CA CYS A 28 11.09 0.88 -5.20
C CYS A 28 11.15 0.96 -6.73
N GLY A 29 10.11 0.50 -7.42
CA GLY A 29 10.01 0.60 -8.88
C GLY A 29 10.11 2.04 -9.37
N TRP A 30 9.37 2.98 -8.76
CA TRP A 30 9.44 4.40 -9.12
C TRP A 30 10.77 5.06 -8.78
N VAL A 31 11.40 4.68 -7.66
CA VAL A 31 12.75 5.15 -7.31
C VAL A 31 13.76 4.70 -8.37
N ILE A 32 13.74 3.41 -8.75
CA ILE A 32 14.62 2.87 -9.78
C ILE A 32 14.38 3.56 -11.12
N ALA A 33 13.11 3.71 -11.54
CA ALA A 33 12.77 4.38 -12.78
C ALA A 33 13.25 5.84 -12.80
N THR A 34 13.12 6.55 -11.67
CA THR A 34 13.64 7.92 -11.52
C THR A 34 15.16 7.95 -11.66
N VAL A 35 15.89 7.06 -10.96
CA VAL A 35 17.35 6.98 -11.09
C VAL A 35 17.77 6.74 -12.54
N LEU A 36 17.10 5.80 -13.23
CA LEU A 36 17.38 5.51 -14.64
C LEU A 36 17.09 6.71 -15.55
N ALA A 37 15.98 7.43 -15.33
CA ALA A 37 15.62 8.61 -16.14
C ALA A 37 16.60 9.78 -15.98
N PHE A 38 17.37 9.84 -14.88
CA PHE A 38 18.39 10.87 -14.66
C PHE A 38 19.81 10.42 -15.03
N THR A 39 20.08 9.12 -15.11
CA THR A 39 21.42 8.56 -15.39
C THR A 39 21.58 8.03 -16.81
N VAL A 40 20.49 7.64 -17.48
CA VAL A 40 20.51 7.05 -18.82
C VAL A 40 19.91 8.02 -19.83
N ALA A 41 20.73 8.46 -20.80
CA ALA A 41 20.35 9.45 -21.81
C ALA A 41 19.07 9.07 -22.59
N ALA A 42 18.93 7.80 -22.96
CA ALA A 42 17.75 7.29 -23.67
C ALA A 42 16.43 7.42 -22.88
N LEU A 43 16.50 7.57 -21.55
CA LEU A 43 15.36 7.65 -20.65
C LEU A 43 15.07 9.09 -20.18
N HIS A 44 15.78 10.11 -20.68
CA HIS A 44 15.57 11.49 -20.24
C HIS A 44 14.14 12.00 -20.47
N GLN A 45 13.47 11.55 -21.54
CA GLN A 45 12.07 11.91 -21.81
C GLN A 45 11.08 11.36 -20.76
N TRP A 46 11.48 10.34 -19.98
CA TRP A 46 10.63 9.74 -18.93
C TRP A 46 10.67 10.50 -17.62
N ARG A 47 11.61 11.43 -17.42
CA ARG A 47 11.77 12.22 -16.18
C ARG A 47 10.46 12.80 -15.62
N PRO A 48 9.61 13.50 -16.39
CA PRO A 48 8.36 14.04 -15.84
C PRO A 48 7.44 12.92 -15.32
N VAL A 49 7.38 11.78 -16.03
CA VAL A 49 6.57 10.63 -15.65
C VAL A 49 7.13 9.97 -14.38
N THR A 50 8.44 9.76 -14.29
CA THR A 50 9.09 9.16 -13.12
C THR A 50 8.95 10.01 -11.87
N VAL A 51 9.06 11.33 -12.02
CA VAL A 51 8.85 12.28 -10.92
C VAL A 51 7.38 12.31 -10.49
N ALA A 52 6.44 12.34 -11.45
CA ALA A 52 5.01 12.29 -11.13
C ALA A 52 4.65 10.99 -10.38
N GLY A 53 5.14 9.84 -10.85
CA GLY A 53 4.92 8.55 -10.20
C GLY A 53 5.55 8.47 -8.81
N LEU A 54 6.76 9.00 -8.63
CA LEU A 54 7.40 9.11 -7.31
C LEU A 54 6.56 9.99 -6.35
N ALA A 55 6.06 11.13 -6.82
CA ALA A 55 5.23 12.04 -6.03
C ALA A 55 3.89 11.38 -5.64
N VAL A 56 3.24 10.69 -6.57
CA VAL A 56 2.00 9.93 -6.31
C VAL A 56 2.27 8.80 -5.31
N GLY A 57 3.39 8.07 -5.45
CA GLY A 57 3.80 7.02 -4.52
C GLY A 57 4.05 7.55 -3.10
N ALA A 58 4.74 8.69 -2.98
CA ALA A 58 4.98 9.37 -1.71
C ALA A 58 3.66 9.84 -1.07
N LEU A 59 2.75 10.41 -1.87
CA LEU A 59 1.44 10.84 -1.40
C LEU A 59 0.60 9.65 -0.90
N GLY A 60 0.49 8.59 -1.71
CA GLY A 60 -0.25 7.37 -1.34
C GLY A 60 0.31 6.71 -0.07
N THR A 61 1.63 6.61 0.04
CA THR A 61 2.30 6.08 1.24
C THR A 61 2.02 6.94 2.47
N THR A 62 2.05 8.27 2.32
CA THR A 62 1.76 9.20 3.42
C THR A 62 0.32 9.04 3.90
N ILE A 63 -0.66 8.97 2.99
CA ILE A 63 -2.07 8.74 3.31
C ILE A 63 -2.23 7.41 4.04
N PHE A 64 -1.63 6.33 3.52
CA PHE A 64 -1.71 5.00 4.14
C PHE A 64 -1.14 5.00 5.56
N LEU A 65 0.02 5.64 5.78
CA LEU A 65 0.62 5.76 7.11
C LEU A 65 -0.26 6.57 8.06
N TRP A 66 -0.89 7.64 7.57
CA TRP A 66 -1.81 8.44 8.36
C TRP A 66 -3.06 7.64 8.73
N GLN A 67 -3.66 6.91 7.79
CA GLN A 67 -4.76 5.99 8.06
C GLN A 67 -4.37 4.94 9.10
N ARG A 68 -3.22 4.29 8.94
CA ARG A 68 -2.73 3.29 9.89
C ARG A 68 -2.51 3.88 11.28
N HIS A 69 -1.98 5.10 11.36
CA HIS A 69 -1.80 5.81 12.63
C HIS A 69 -3.12 6.20 13.26
N ALA A 70 -4.10 6.66 12.46
CA ALA A 70 -5.44 7.00 12.91
C ALA A 70 -6.20 5.77 13.45
N VAL A 71 -6.10 4.63 12.76
CA VAL A 71 -6.66 3.35 13.23
C VAL A 71 -6.02 2.91 14.53
N ARG A 72 -4.69 3.03 14.66
CA ARG A 72 -3.97 2.74 15.92
C ARG A 72 -4.34 3.71 17.04
N ARG A 73 -4.65 4.96 16.71
CA ARG A 73 -5.16 5.97 17.64
C ARG A 73 -6.66 5.81 17.92
N GLY A 74 -7.32 4.82 17.31
CA GLY A 74 -8.77 4.67 17.24
C GLY A 74 -9.50 5.09 18.51
N HIS A 75 -10.56 5.88 18.32
CA HIS A 75 -11.78 5.81 19.14
C HIS A 75 -11.60 5.62 20.65
N ARG A 76 -10.75 6.44 21.30
CA ARG A 76 -11.00 6.80 22.72
C ARG A 76 -12.33 7.57 22.89
N GLY A 77 -12.99 7.94 21.79
CA GLY A 77 -14.28 8.64 21.77
C GLY A 77 -15.52 7.75 21.70
N ALA A 78 -15.40 6.41 21.68
CA ALA A 78 -16.55 5.57 22.00
C ALA A 78 -16.74 5.65 23.52
N GLN A 79 -17.55 6.60 23.99
CA GLN A 79 -18.07 6.59 25.35
C GLN A 79 -18.83 5.28 25.56
N SER A 80 -18.12 4.27 26.06
CA SER A 80 -18.70 3.16 26.81
C SER A 80 -19.26 3.75 28.11
N GLY A 81 -20.48 4.27 28.06
CA GLY A 81 -21.09 4.90 29.22
C GLY A 81 -22.29 5.77 28.91
N LEU A 82 -23.29 5.24 28.20
CA LEU A 82 -24.67 5.58 28.50
C LEU A 82 -25.24 4.35 29.22
N THR A 83 -25.06 4.35 30.54
CA THR A 83 -25.76 3.48 31.49
C THR A 83 -27.23 3.88 31.55
#